data_AF-A0AAV5ATZ0-F1
#
_entry.id   AF-A0AAV5ATZ0-F1
#
_cell.length_a   1.000
_cell.length_b   1.000
_cell.length_c   1.000
_cell.angle_alpha   90.00
_cell.angle_beta   90.00
_cell.angle_gamma   90.00
#
_symmetry.space_group_name_H-M   'P 1'
#
loop_
_entity.id
_entity.type
_entity.pdbx_description
1 polymer ?
#
loop_
_entity_poly.entity_id
_entity_poly.type
_entity_poly.pdbx_seq_one_letter_code
_entity_poly.pdbx_strand_id
1 'polypeptide(L)'
;MSQFVIKKLPLRLPDDLTGGDESLRGLYFRSLIGPANVGGGEIWGAVEVATGKVVSLAVCVPPGKALNETPEEREQGMNELTSRLSPEAKDWREKIMAGQIIPFCMEALKLKVSSNIYRIRARKIEQPSAL
;
A
#
# COMPACT_ATOMS: atom_id res chain seq x y z
N MET A 1 -30.99 -8.56 -9.91
CA MET A 1 -30.61 -8.49 -8.48
C MET A 1 -29.27 -9.21 -8.34
N SER A 2 -28.21 -8.51 -7.99
CA SER A 2 -26.92 -9.17 -7.72
C SER A 2 -26.93 -9.70 -6.29
N GLN A 3 -26.79 -11.01 -6.12
CA GLN A 3 -26.58 -11.62 -4.80
C GLN A 3 -25.13 -11.39 -4.38
N PHE A 4 -24.93 -10.69 -3.27
CA PHE A 4 -23.62 -10.56 -2.64
C PHE A 4 -23.47 -11.64 -1.59
N VAL A 5 -22.43 -12.48 -1.72
CA VAL A 5 -22.06 -13.45 -0.69
C VAL A 5 -20.90 -12.88 0.10
N ILE A 6 -21.10 -12.61 1.39
CA ILE A 6 -20.00 -12.30 2.31
C ILE A 6 -19.22 -13.59 2.52
N LYS A 7 -18.13 -13.77 1.76
CA LYS A 7 -17.22 -14.89 1.95
C LYS A 7 -16.10 -14.45 2.89
N LYS A 8 -15.95 -15.14 4.03
CA LYS A 8 -14.71 -15.06 4.80
C LYS A 8 -13.60 -15.58 3.88
N LEU A 9 -12.77 -14.67 3.36
CA LEU A 9 -11.51 -15.06 2.76
C LEU A 9 -10.72 -15.85 3.83
N PRO A 10 -9.91 -16.86 3.46
CA PRO A 10 -9.10 -17.61 4.41
C PRO A 10 -8.09 -16.66 5.07
N LEU A 11 -8.56 -15.92 6.07
CA LEU A 11 -7.82 -15.08 6.97
C LEU A 11 -7.36 -16.00 8.11
N ARG A 12 -6.44 -16.93 7.79
CA ARG A 12 -5.25 -16.96 8.62
C ARG A 12 -4.39 -15.87 8.01
N LEU A 13 -4.72 -14.62 8.34
CA LEU A 13 -3.84 -13.51 8.02
C LEU A 13 -2.50 -13.89 8.62
N PRO A 14 -1.47 -14.02 7.81
CA PRO A 14 -0.16 -13.80 8.36
C PRO A 14 -0.17 -12.30 8.71
N ASP A 15 -0.28 -11.97 9.98
CA ASP A 15 -0.93 -10.77 10.54
C ASP A 15 -0.76 -9.40 9.87
N ASP A 16 0.05 -9.11 8.86
CA ASP A 16 0.48 -7.72 8.61
C ASP A 16 1.28 -7.54 7.32
N LEU A 17 0.86 -8.16 6.20
CA LEU A 17 1.58 -8.07 4.93
C LEU A 17 2.98 -8.70 4.95
N THR A 18 3.46 -9.17 6.11
CA THR A 18 4.77 -9.79 6.28
C THR A 18 4.79 -11.31 6.27
N GLY A 19 3.64 -11.98 6.23
CA GLY A 19 3.66 -13.42 6.53
C GLY A 19 3.46 -13.72 8.03
N GLY A 20 3.06 -12.74 8.85
CA GLY A 20 2.97 -12.92 10.31
C GLY A 20 4.35 -13.03 10.95
N ASP A 21 5.39 -12.72 10.19
CA ASP A 21 6.77 -12.66 10.63
C ASP A 21 7.04 -11.24 11.15
N GLU A 22 6.91 -11.07 12.46
CA GLU A 22 7.12 -9.77 13.09
C GLU A 22 8.53 -9.19 12.85
N SER A 23 9.53 -10.05 12.56
CA SER A 23 10.89 -9.60 12.25
C SER A 23 10.98 -8.80 10.94
N LEU A 24 9.97 -8.94 10.07
CA LEU A 24 9.86 -8.22 8.81
C LEU A 24 9.06 -6.93 8.93
N ARG A 25 8.43 -6.62 10.06
CA ARG A 25 7.63 -5.39 10.21
C ARG A 25 8.43 -4.12 9.92
N GLY A 26 9.63 -4.03 10.47
CA GLY A 26 10.51 -2.88 10.20
C GLY A 26 10.86 -2.75 8.71
N LEU A 27 11.08 -3.89 8.05
CA LEU A 27 11.37 -3.93 6.62
C LEU A 27 10.15 -3.60 5.77
N TYR A 28 8.96 -4.00 6.21
CA TYR A 28 7.70 -3.61 5.58
C TYR A 28 7.49 -2.10 5.62
N PHE A 29 7.63 -1.45 6.78
CA PHE A 29 7.52 0.01 6.85
C PHE A 29 8.60 0.70 6.00
N ARG A 30 9.83 0.19 6.01
CA ARG A 30 10.90 0.68 5.14
C ARG A 30 10.50 0.60 3.65
N SER A 31 9.87 -0.50 3.23
CA SER A 31 9.37 -0.69 1.85
C SER A 31 8.25 0.25 1.41
N LEU A 32 7.70 1.06 2.33
CA LEU A 32 6.74 2.12 2.04
C LEU A 32 7.41 3.51 2.09
N ILE A 33 8.16 3.76 3.16
CA ILE A 33 8.76 5.06 3.47
C ILE A 33 9.94 5.35 2.53
N GLY A 34 10.81 4.37 2.31
CA GLY A 34 12.00 4.52 1.48
C GLY A 34 11.68 4.91 0.03
N PRO A 35 10.78 4.18 -0.67
CA PRO A 35 10.36 4.55 -2.02
C PRO A 35 9.70 5.92 -2.08
N ALA A 36 8.89 6.30 -1.08
CA ALA A 36 8.29 7.63 -1.02
C ALA A 36 9.35 8.73 -0.91
N ASN A 37 10.38 8.52 -0.09
CA ASN A 37 11.46 9.47 0.10
C ASN A 37 12.28 9.70 -1.19
N VAL A 38 12.58 8.64 -1.95
CA VAL A 38 13.35 8.77 -3.21
C VAL A 38 12.48 9.17 -4.41
N GLY A 39 11.18 8.85 -4.38
CA GLY A 39 10.22 9.11 -5.46
C GLY A 39 9.65 10.54 -5.48
N GLY A 40 10.07 11.40 -4.54
CA GLY A 40 9.58 12.77 -4.39
C GLY A 40 8.25 12.87 -3.65
N GLY A 41 7.95 11.91 -2.77
CA GLY A 41 6.84 11.96 -1.84
C GLY A 41 7.17 12.72 -0.55
N GLU A 42 6.18 12.80 0.34
CA GLU A 42 6.30 13.47 1.63
C GLU A 42 6.00 12.49 2.76
N ILE A 43 6.67 12.68 3.89
CA ILE A 43 6.46 11.89 5.11
C ILE A 43 6.09 12.86 6.23
N TRP A 44 4.90 12.67 6.80
CA TRP A 44 4.36 13.50 7.85
C TRP A 44 4.28 12.69 9.14
N GLY A 45 4.89 13.18 10.23
CA GLY A 45 4.84 12.53 11.53
C GLY A 45 3.83 13.20 12.47
N ALA A 46 2.97 12.41 13.08
CA ALA A 46 2.21 12.84 14.25
C ALA A 46 3.11 12.68 15.48
N VAL A 47 3.35 13.79 16.19
CA VAL A 47 4.27 13.84 17.33
C VAL A 47 3.48 14.19 18.59
N GLU A 48 3.66 13.41 19.65
CA GLU A 48 3.14 13.75 20.97
C GLU A 48 3.90 14.94 21.55
N VAL A 49 3.18 16.01 21.88
CA VAL A 49 3.79 17.28 22.33
C VAL A 49 4.60 17.11 23.62
N ALA A 50 4.10 16.32 24.56
CA ALA A 50 4.71 16.19 25.88
C ALA A 50 6.06 15.43 25.87
N THR A 51 6.20 14.45 24.98
CA THR A 51 7.39 13.56 24.96
C THR A 51 8.24 13.74 23.71
N GLY A 52 7.73 14.45 22.69
CA GLY A 52 8.38 14.56 21.39
C GLY A 52 8.39 13.24 20.59
N LYS A 53 7.67 12.20 21.04
CA LYS A 53 7.66 10.89 20.37
C LYS A 53 6.75 10.91 19.14
N VAL A 54 7.23 10.33 18.04
CA VAL A 54 6.40 10.04 16.87
C VAL A 54 5.45 8.89 17.22
N VAL A 55 4.15 9.12 17.10
CA VAL A 55 3.10 8.14 17.40
C VAL A 55 2.41 7.61 16.14
N SER A 56 2.55 8.31 15.01
CA SER A 56 2.02 7.87 13.71
C SER A 56 2.76 8.55 12.56
N LEU A 57 2.66 7.97 11.37
CA LEU A 57 3.24 8.48 10.14
C LEU A 57 2.18 8.46 9.02
N ALA A 58 2.16 9.48 8.18
CA ALA A 58 1.51 9.47 6.88
C ALA A 58 2.57 9.55 5.78
N VAL A 59 2.44 8.68 4.78
CA VAL A 59 3.32 8.63 3.61
C VAL A 59 2.51 9.03 2.40
N CYS A 60 2.88 10.16 1.79
CA CYS A 60 2.17 10.75 0.66
C CYS A 60 3.01 10.59 -0.61
N VAL A 61 2.44 10.01 -1.66
CA VAL A 61 3.07 9.97 -2.98
C VAL A 61 2.45 11.01 -3.91
N PRO A 62 3.24 11.59 -4.84
CA PRO A 62 2.70 12.54 -5.81
C PRO A 62 1.57 11.93 -6.65
N PRO A 63 0.56 12.74 -7.03
CA PRO A 63 -0.50 12.26 -7.92
C PRO A 63 0.06 11.65 -9.21
N GLY A 64 -0.50 10.50 -9.61
CA GLY A 64 -0.07 9.80 -10.82
C GLY A 64 1.22 8.99 -10.68
N LYS A 65 1.85 8.94 -9.50
CA LYS A 65 2.94 8.02 -9.17
C LYS A 65 2.46 6.89 -8.26
N ALA A 66 3.11 5.75 -8.36
CA ALA A 66 2.97 4.65 -7.42
C ALA A 66 4.28 4.43 -6.65
N LEU A 67 4.16 3.90 -5.43
CA LEU A 67 5.33 3.37 -4.73
C LEU A 67 5.88 2.15 -5.48
N ASN A 68 7.21 2.02 -5.51
CA ASN A 68 7.89 0.85 -6.07
C ASN A 68 7.69 0.69 -7.59
N GLU A 69 7.54 1.79 -8.32
CA GLU A 69 7.44 1.85 -9.78
C GLU A 69 8.82 1.64 -10.44
N THR A 70 9.86 2.27 -9.92
CA THR A 70 11.22 2.15 -10.47
C THR A 70 12.08 1.10 -9.76
N PRO A 71 13.16 0.60 -10.38
CA PRO A 71 14.13 -0.26 -9.71
C PRO A 71 14.73 0.40 -8.46
N GLU A 72 15.09 1.68 -8.54
CA GLU A 72 15.72 2.44 -7.45
C GLU A 72 14.78 2.58 -6.25
N GLU A 73 13.48 2.76 -6.51
CA GLU A 73 12.44 2.75 -5.48
C GLU A 73 12.34 1.37 -4.81
N ARG A 74 12.32 0.28 -5.58
CA ARG A 74 12.22 -1.09 -5.03
C ARG A 74 13.41 -1.48 -4.17
N GLU A 75 14.60 -0.96 -4.48
CA GLU A 75 15.82 -1.16 -3.69
C GLU A 75 15.72 -0.53 -2.30
N GLN A 76 14.80 0.42 -2.07
CA GLN A 76 14.57 1.01 -0.76
C GLN A 76 13.80 0.09 0.22
N GLY A 77 13.80 -1.21 0.00
CA GLY A 77 13.33 -2.22 0.95
C GLY A 77 12.29 -3.19 0.39
N MET A 78 11.66 -2.92 -0.75
CA MET A 78 10.67 -3.85 -1.33
C MET A 78 11.33 -5.13 -1.86
N ASN A 79 12.50 -5.03 -2.49
CA ASN A 79 13.25 -6.21 -2.96
C ASN A 79 13.68 -7.10 -1.80
N GLU A 80 14.23 -6.51 -0.74
CA GLU A 80 14.65 -7.24 0.46
C GLU A 80 13.44 -7.85 1.20
N LEU A 81 12.34 -7.10 1.33
CA LEU A 81 11.11 -7.63 1.92
C LEU A 81 10.65 -8.85 1.14
N THR A 82 10.53 -8.69 -0.18
CA THR A 82 10.05 -9.75 -1.06
C THR A 82 10.97 -10.97 -1.02
N SER A 83 12.28 -10.81 -0.97
CA SER A 83 13.19 -11.96 -0.90
C SER A 83 12.99 -12.76 0.39
N ARG A 84 12.72 -12.08 1.51
CA ARG A 84 12.56 -12.68 2.85
C ARG A 84 11.17 -13.23 3.17
N LEU A 85 10.14 -12.84 2.40
CA LEU A 85 8.81 -13.41 2.58
C LEU A 85 8.80 -14.93 2.35
N SER A 86 8.01 -15.63 3.17
CA SER A 86 7.72 -17.04 2.97
C SER A 86 7.02 -17.27 1.61
N PRO A 87 7.14 -18.47 1.01
CA PRO A 87 6.42 -18.80 -0.22
C PRO A 87 4.91 -18.60 -0.11
N GLU A 88 4.32 -18.94 1.05
CA GLU A 88 2.89 -18.74 1.32
C GLU A 88 2.51 -17.25 1.33
N ALA A 89 3.33 -16.40 1.95
CA ALA A 89 3.09 -14.96 1.97
C ALA A 89 3.23 -14.32 0.57
N LYS A 90 4.17 -14.82 -0.24
CA LYS A 90 4.31 -14.42 -1.66
C LYS A 90 3.06 -14.81 -2.47
N ASP A 91 2.63 -16.07 -2.34
CA ASP A 91 1.45 -16.60 -3.04
C ASP A 91 0.18 -15.83 -2.68
N TRP A 92 0.02 -15.51 -1.38
CA TRP A 92 -1.09 -14.69 -0.91
C TRP A 92 -1.06 -13.27 -1.50
N ARG A 93 0.11 -12.61 -1.50
CA ARG A 93 0.27 -11.27 -2.10
C ARG A 93 -0.09 -11.27 -3.59
N GLU A 94 0.31 -12.30 -4.33
CA GLU A 94 0.01 -12.39 -5.75
C GLU A 94 -1.47 -12.69 -6.01
N LYS A 95 -2.00 -13.77 -5.43
CA LYS A 95 -3.35 -14.27 -5.76
C LYS A 95 -4.47 -13.47 -5.11
N ILE A 96 -4.26 -13.00 -3.89
CA ILE A 96 -5.30 -12.33 -3.10
C ILE A 96 -5.13 -10.82 -3.22
N MET A 97 -3.98 -10.28 -2.86
CA MET A 97 -3.79 -8.83 -2.89
C MET A 97 -3.82 -8.30 -4.32
N ALA A 98 -2.92 -8.76 -5.19
CA ALA A 98 -2.87 -8.29 -6.57
C ALA A 98 -4.05 -8.81 -7.41
N GLY A 99 -4.42 -10.09 -7.24
CA GLY A 99 -5.48 -10.73 -8.03
C GLY A 99 -6.92 -10.35 -7.67
N GLN A 100 -7.21 -9.94 -6.42
CA GLN A 100 -8.59 -9.74 -5.97
C GLN A 100 -8.80 -8.38 -5.29
N ILE A 101 -7.98 -8.03 -4.29
CA ILE A 101 -8.17 -6.82 -3.48
C ILE A 101 -7.94 -5.56 -4.31
N ILE A 102 -6.83 -5.49 -5.05
CA ILE A 102 -6.51 -4.33 -5.88
C ILE A 102 -7.61 -4.08 -6.93
N PRO A 103 -8.02 -5.06 -7.76
CA PRO A 103 -9.14 -4.88 -8.69
C PRO A 103 -10.42 -4.38 -8.02
N PHE A 104 -10.80 -4.98 -6.88
CA PHE A 104 -11.96 -4.55 -6.12
C PHE A 104 -11.85 -3.10 -5.66
N CYS A 105 -10.72 -2.68 -5.10
CA CYS A 105 -10.48 -1.30 -4.69
C CYS A 105 -10.57 -0.34 -5.89
N MET A 106 -10.00 -0.72 -7.03
CA MET A 106 -10.04 0.11 -8.24
C MET A 106 -11.48 0.27 -8.77
N GLU A 107 -12.27 -0.80 -8.78
CA GLU A 107 -13.68 -0.76 -9.13
C GLU A 107 -14.48 0.13 -8.17
N ALA A 108 -14.33 -0.08 -6.86
CA ALA A 108 -15.04 0.67 -5.83
C ALA A 108 -14.71 2.17 -5.88
N LEU A 109 -13.46 2.52 -6.16
CA LEU A 109 -12.99 3.90 -6.29
C LEU A 109 -13.23 4.48 -7.70
N LYS A 110 -13.83 3.73 -8.63
CA LYS A 110 -14.04 4.11 -10.04
C LYS A 110 -12.74 4.55 -10.74
N LEU A 111 -11.62 3.93 -10.38
CA LEU A 111 -10.31 4.17 -10.96
C LEU A 111 -10.08 3.23 -12.15
N LYS A 112 -9.53 3.73 -13.26
CA LYS A 112 -9.16 2.90 -14.40
C LYS A 112 -7.77 2.29 -14.19
N VAL A 113 -7.65 0.98 -14.39
CA VAL A 113 -6.36 0.30 -14.50
C VAL A 113 -5.79 0.57 -15.89
N SER A 114 -4.67 1.31 -16.00
CA SER A 114 -3.84 1.21 -17.21
C SER A 114 -2.85 0.07 -17.01
N SER A 115 -2.87 -0.89 -17.92
CA SER A 115 -2.19 -2.20 -17.85
C SER A 115 -0.65 -2.18 -17.82
N ASN A 116 -0.03 -1.03 -17.59
CA ASN A 116 1.40 -0.91 -17.31
C ASN A 116 1.57 0.08 -16.15
N ILE A 117 1.76 -0.48 -14.95
CA ILE A 117 2.10 0.21 -13.71
C ILE A 117 0.94 1.04 -13.13
N TYR A 118 0.82 0.99 -11.80
CA TYR A 118 -0.21 1.60 -10.94
C TYR A 118 -0.31 3.13 -11.04
N ARG A 119 -0.61 3.69 -12.21
CA ARG A 119 -0.90 5.12 -12.34
C ARG A 119 -2.33 5.42 -11.92
N ILE A 120 -2.50 5.74 -10.64
CA ILE A 120 -3.75 6.30 -10.12
C ILE A 120 -3.86 7.75 -10.58
N ARG A 121 -4.70 8.03 -11.58
CA ARG A 121 -5.17 9.39 -11.88
C ARG A 121 -6.39 9.69 -11.01
N ALA A 122 -6.20 10.36 -9.89
CA ALA A 122 -7.30 10.99 -9.18
C ALA A 122 -7.83 12.16 -10.03
N ARG A 123 -9.12 12.16 -10.40
CA ARG A 123 -9.77 13.38 -10.89
C ARG A 123 -10.12 14.23 -9.67
N LYS A 124 -9.82 15.52 -9.74
CA LYS A 124 -10.27 16.51 -8.75
C LYS A 124 -11.80 16.44 -8.66
N ILE A 125 -12.32 16.02 -7.51
CA ILE A 125 -13.74 16.19 -7.18
C ILE A 125 -13.85 17.64 -6.73
N GLU A 126 -14.54 18.48 -7.51
CA GLU A 126 -14.86 19.83 -7.09
C GLU A 126 -15.74 19.74 -5.83
N GLN A 127 -15.29 20.36 -4.74
CA GLN A 127 -16.11 20.49 -3.54
C GLN A 127 -17.38 21.27 -3.90
N PRO A 128 -18.59 20.81 -3.50
CA PRO A 128 -19.77 21.64 -3.60
C PRO A 128 -19.54 22.88 -2.72
N SER A 129 -19.76 24.06 -3.30
CA SER A 129 -19.69 25.34 -2.58
C SER A 129 -20.55 25.28 -1.31
N ALA A 130 -19.95 25.64 -0.18
CA ALA A 130 -20.67 25.81 1.07
C ALA A 130 -21.86 26.77 0.88
N LEU A 131 -23.05 26.29 1.25
CA LEU A 131 -24.22 27.12 1.56
C LEU A 131 -24.23 27.42 3.06
#